data_AF-A0A927N826-F1
#
_entry.id   AF-A0A927N826-F1
#
_cell.length_a   1.000
_cell.length_b   1.000
_cell.length_c   1.000
_cell.angle_alpha   90.00
_cell.angle_beta   90.00
_cell.angle_gamma   90.00
#
_symmetry.space_group_name_H-M   'P 1'
#
loop_
_entity.id
_entity.type
_entity.pdbx_description
1 polymer ?
#
loop_
_entity_poly.entity_id
_entity_poly.type
_entity_poly.pdbx_seq_one_letter_code
_entity_poly.pdbx_strand_id
1 'polypeptide(L)'
;MMEFFNLIADFFNSLKLEYKVLIIAGASALVAFVVILCCVLGYKKHKKKKRAIKEKHEKNKQALDDFMSTPSDGHEELLKRFNGDKESVTSEPKIDEDAFEARGAEQEGTAQEIADEHVIERSEDIDVEFCEDIESADIRIDNDDLSENIEQKKDVFAFVKDKENKIPVGFEVKLREAENDVKANYCDIVNHAMSYKKLKLRKSANSEKGYCGSNLLFMFKIHGKSLRVYYALRFADYEHTTMPVSNESGKKSYDKTPVMLKITGPLSVKRAKMLIDDVAKRFAMEKGKEKTVITAEEI
;
A
#
# COMPACT_ATOMS: atom_id res chain seq x y z
N MET A 1 23.18 21.93 48.39
CA MET A 1 21.75 21.55 48.30
C MET A 1 21.27 20.80 49.54
N MET A 2 21.97 19.77 50.02
CA MET A 2 21.52 19.00 51.21
C MET A 2 21.40 19.83 52.51
N GLU A 3 22.33 20.74 52.80
CA GLU A 3 22.27 21.65 53.96
C GLU A 3 21.03 22.56 53.96
N PHE A 4 20.57 22.97 52.77
CA PHE A 4 19.41 23.85 52.61
C PHE A 4 18.10 23.08 52.86
N PHE A 5 18.03 21.81 52.43
CA PHE A 5 16.88 20.95 52.70
C PHE A 5 16.73 20.64 54.19
N ASN A 6 17.85 20.45 54.90
CA ASN A 6 17.84 20.20 56.35
C ASN A 6 17.36 21.44 57.13
N LEU A 7 17.83 22.63 56.76
CA LEU A 7 17.38 23.90 57.36
C LEU A 7 15.87 24.14 57.17
N ILE A 8 15.35 23.80 55.99
CA ILE A 8 13.92 23.90 55.68
C ILE A 8 13.12 22.90 56.51
N ALA A 9 13.59 21.65 56.62
CA ALA A 9 12.91 20.61 57.40
C ALA A 9 12.81 20.98 58.89
N ASP A 10 13.87 21.54 59.47
CA ASP A 10 13.88 21.99 60.87
C ASP A 10 12.93 23.17 61.10
N PHE A 11 12.86 24.11 60.16
CA PHE A 11 11.89 25.22 60.18
C PHE A 11 10.43 24.71 60.13
N PHE A 12 10.15 23.75 59.25
CA PHE A 12 8.84 23.09 59.17
C PHE A 12 8.49 22.32 60.44
N ASN A 13 9.47 21.76 61.13
CA ASN A 13 9.25 21.05 62.38
C ASN A 13 8.93 21.98 63.56
N SER A 14 9.47 23.20 63.58
CA SER A 14 9.25 24.21 64.61
C SER A 14 7.91 24.97 64.52
N LEU A 15 7.16 24.84 63.43
CA LEU A 15 5.87 25.52 63.23
C LEU A 15 4.72 24.85 63.99
N LYS A 16 3.76 25.64 64.50
CA LYS A 16 2.55 25.11 65.13
C LYS A 16 1.75 24.25 64.14
N LEU A 17 1.10 23.21 64.66
CA LEU A 17 0.40 22.16 63.89
C LEU A 17 -0.62 22.72 62.88
N GLU A 18 -1.32 23.80 63.24
CA GLU A 18 -2.30 24.48 62.38
C GLU A 18 -1.67 25.08 61.10
N TYR A 19 -0.46 25.64 61.18
CA TYR A 19 0.22 26.20 60.02
C TYR A 19 0.83 25.12 59.11
N LYS A 20 1.20 23.96 59.66
CA LYS A 20 1.70 22.83 58.86
C LYS A 20 0.64 22.32 57.88
N VAL A 21 -0.60 22.15 58.37
CA VAL A 21 -1.74 21.72 57.54
C VAL A 21 -2.02 22.73 56.42
N LEU A 22 -1.96 24.03 56.74
CA LEU A 22 -2.18 25.10 55.75
C LEU A 22 -1.11 25.12 54.66
N ILE A 23 0.18 24.94 55.02
CA ILE A 23 1.27 24.94 54.03
C ILE A 23 1.23 23.68 53.15
N ILE A 24 0.93 22.51 53.71
CA ILE A 24 0.80 21.27 52.92
C ILE A 24 -0.37 21.37 51.93
N ALA A 25 -1.52 21.91 52.37
CA ALA A 25 -2.67 22.14 51.50
C ALA A 25 -2.38 23.18 50.39
N GLY A 26 -1.62 24.24 50.71
CA GLY A 26 -1.18 25.22 49.72
C GLY A 26 -0.21 24.63 48.69
N ALA A 27 0.75 23.80 49.15
CA ALA A 27 1.71 23.14 48.28
C ALA A 27 1.04 22.12 47.34
N SER A 28 0.08 21.32 47.83
CA SER A 28 -0.66 20.37 47.00
C SER A 28 -1.53 21.07 45.95
N ALA A 29 -2.16 22.19 46.30
CA ALA A 29 -2.91 23.02 45.36
C ALA A 29 -2.00 23.62 44.26
N LEU A 30 -0.79 24.05 44.60
CA LEU A 30 0.17 24.60 43.64
C LEU A 30 0.66 23.51 42.67
N VAL A 31 0.97 22.30 43.17
CA VAL A 31 1.34 21.16 42.32
C VAL A 31 0.19 20.79 41.37
N ALA A 32 -1.04 20.73 41.86
CA ALA A 32 -2.22 20.48 41.01
C ALA A 32 -2.38 21.55 39.92
N PHE A 33 -2.18 22.83 40.25
CA PHE A 33 -2.24 23.93 39.28
C PHE A 33 -1.17 23.80 38.19
N VAL A 34 0.06 23.42 38.55
CA VAL A 34 1.15 23.19 37.60
C VAL A 34 0.83 22.01 36.67
N VAL A 35 0.28 20.92 37.19
CA VAL A 35 -0.15 19.77 36.39
C VAL A 35 -1.25 20.18 35.40
N ILE A 36 -2.27 20.93 35.84
CA ILE A 36 -3.34 21.43 34.98
C ILE A 36 -2.78 22.36 33.90
N LEU A 37 -1.87 23.27 34.26
CA LEU A 37 -1.20 24.17 33.31
C LEU A 37 -0.43 23.37 32.24
N CYS A 38 0.33 22.35 32.65
CA CYS A 38 1.03 21.43 31.75
C CYS A 38 0.06 20.69 30.81
N CYS A 39 -1.06 20.19 31.31
CA CYS A 39 -2.10 19.55 30.51
C CYS A 39 -2.71 20.50 29.47
N VAL A 40 -3.02 21.75 29.84
CA VAL A 40 -3.60 22.76 28.94
C VAL A 40 -2.61 23.17 27.84
N LEU A 41 -1.34 23.39 28.20
CA LEU A 41 -0.28 23.73 27.24
C LEU A 41 0.01 22.55 26.28
N GLY A 42 0.09 21.33 26.81
CA GLY A 42 0.24 20.10 26.03
C GLY A 42 -0.90 19.88 25.05
N TYR A 43 -2.14 20.10 25.49
CA TYR A 43 -3.34 20.00 24.64
C TYR A 43 -3.31 21.00 23.47
N LYS A 44 -2.91 22.26 23.72
CA LYS A 44 -2.77 23.27 22.67
C LYS A 44 -1.69 22.88 21.63
N LYS A 45 -0.54 22.36 22.08
CA LYS A 45 0.54 21.89 21.19
C LYS A 45 0.08 20.72 20.31
N HIS A 46 -0.63 19.76 20.89
CA HIS A 46 -1.20 18.62 20.17
C HIS A 46 -2.24 19.05 19.13
N LYS A 47 -3.11 20.01 19.47
CA LYS A 47 -4.11 20.58 18.54
C LYS A 47 -3.46 21.30 17.35
N LYS A 48 -2.39 22.08 17.57
CA LYS A 48 -1.62 22.71 16.49
C LYS A 48 -1.00 21.68 15.55
N LYS A 49 -0.39 20.62 16.09
CA LYS A 49 0.19 19.53 15.29
C LYS A 49 -0.86 18.83 14.42
N LYS A 50 -2.04 18.52 14.98
CA LYS A 50 -3.17 17.94 14.22
C LYS A 50 -3.63 18.84 13.07
N ARG A 51 -3.77 20.15 13.30
CA ARG A 51 -4.14 21.12 12.24
C ARG A 51 -3.12 21.17 11.11
N ALA A 52 -1.82 21.23 11.44
CA ALA A 52 -0.76 21.26 10.44
C ALA A 52 -0.71 19.98 9.59
N ILE A 53 -0.99 18.81 10.18
CA ILE A 53 -1.09 17.55 9.44
C ILE A 53 -2.30 17.57 8.50
N LYS A 54 -3.47 18.04 8.98
CA LYS A 54 -4.68 18.16 8.17
C LYS A 54 -4.48 19.10 6.98
N GLU A 55 -3.88 20.27 7.20
CA GLU A 55 -3.59 21.24 6.14
C GLU A 55 -2.65 20.67 5.07
N LYS A 56 -1.60 19.94 5.48
CA LYS A 56 -0.71 19.25 4.53
C LYS A 56 -1.45 18.18 3.71
N HIS A 57 -2.30 17.40 4.35
CA HIS A 57 -3.11 16.40 3.65
C HIS A 57 -4.07 17.06 2.65
N GLU A 58 -4.70 18.19 3.02
CA GLU A 58 -5.61 18.92 2.14
C GLU A 58 -4.90 19.48 0.91
N LYS A 59 -3.74 20.15 1.10
CA LYS A 59 -2.93 20.66 -0.01
C LYS A 59 -2.48 19.55 -0.96
N ASN A 60 -2.11 18.40 -0.40
CA ASN A 60 -1.72 17.26 -1.22
C ASN A 60 -2.90 16.62 -1.96
N LYS A 61 -4.09 16.60 -1.36
CA LYS A 61 -5.31 16.15 -2.03
C LYS A 61 -5.64 17.07 -3.19
N GLN A 62 -5.61 18.38 -2.97
CA GLN A 62 -5.83 19.37 -4.02
C GLN A 62 -4.83 19.23 -5.18
N ALA A 63 -3.53 19.09 -4.87
CA ALA A 63 -2.51 18.86 -5.90
C ALA A 63 -2.69 17.54 -6.67
N LEU A 64 -3.26 16.51 -6.02
CA LEU A 64 -3.62 15.26 -6.69
C LEU A 64 -4.79 15.47 -7.65
N ASP A 65 -5.84 16.16 -7.23
CA ASP A 65 -7.04 16.45 -8.02
C ASP A 65 -6.73 17.38 -9.22
N ASP A 66 -5.92 18.41 -9.00
CA ASP A 66 -5.43 19.31 -10.06
C ASP A 66 -4.63 18.52 -11.11
N PHE A 67 -3.72 17.63 -10.68
CA PHE A 67 -2.97 16.78 -11.61
C PHE A 67 -3.88 15.81 -12.39
N MET A 68 -4.89 15.22 -11.74
CA MET A 68 -5.80 14.31 -12.44
C MET A 68 -6.59 15.03 -13.54
N SER A 69 -6.84 16.33 -13.39
CA SER A 69 -7.65 17.15 -14.29
C SER A 69 -6.88 17.89 -15.40
N THR A 70 -5.60 18.22 -15.22
CA THR A 70 -4.79 18.90 -16.25
C THR A 70 -4.47 17.99 -17.44
N PRO A 71 -4.59 18.40 -18.72
CA PRO A 71 -4.21 17.56 -19.88
C PRO A 71 -2.76 17.06 -19.81
N SER A 72 -2.51 15.84 -20.29
CA SER A 72 -1.21 15.17 -20.19
C SER A 72 -0.27 15.58 -21.32
N ASP A 73 0.74 16.39 -21.00
CA ASP A 73 1.81 16.75 -21.96
C ASP A 73 2.82 15.61 -22.17
N GLY A 74 2.80 14.56 -21.33
CA GLY A 74 3.76 13.44 -21.33
C GLY A 74 3.27 12.14 -21.97
N HIS A 75 2.03 12.12 -22.47
CA HIS A 75 1.42 10.92 -23.04
C HIS A 75 2.21 10.36 -24.24
N GLU A 76 2.74 11.23 -25.11
CA GLU A 76 3.47 10.80 -26.32
C GLU A 76 4.82 10.13 -25.99
N GLU A 77 5.50 10.56 -24.93
CA GLU A 77 6.75 9.96 -24.48
C GLU A 77 6.53 8.56 -23.87
N LEU A 78 5.44 8.38 -23.11
CA LEU A 78 5.06 7.07 -22.59
C LEU A 78 4.72 6.10 -23.72
N LEU A 79 3.99 6.54 -24.75
CA LEU A 79 3.68 5.69 -25.90
C LEU A 79 4.94 5.22 -26.63
N LYS A 80 5.92 6.11 -26.85
CA LYS A 80 7.20 5.72 -27.47
C LYS A 80 7.96 4.72 -26.60
N ARG A 81 7.98 4.90 -25.28
CA ARG A 81 8.65 3.98 -24.34
C ARG A 81 8.03 2.58 -24.29
N PHE A 82 6.71 2.47 -24.43
CA PHE A 82 6.01 1.20 -24.30
C PHE A 82 5.70 0.49 -25.63
N ASN A 83 5.65 1.23 -26.74
CA ASN A 83 5.30 0.69 -28.06
C ASN A 83 6.48 0.71 -29.07
N GLY A 84 7.62 1.32 -28.71
CA GLY A 84 8.74 1.65 -29.61
C GLY A 84 9.57 0.50 -30.19
N ASP A 85 9.24 -0.76 -29.93
CA ASP A 85 9.98 -1.92 -30.48
C ASP A 85 9.32 -2.54 -31.73
N LYS A 86 8.36 -1.86 -32.38
CA LYS A 86 7.63 -2.41 -33.56
C LYS A 86 7.99 -1.82 -34.93
N GLU A 87 9.00 -0.96 -35.06
CA GLU A 87 9.42 -0.44 -36.37
C GLU A 87 10.93 -0.59 -36.63
N SER A 88 11.32 -1.79 -37.07
CA SER A 88 12.32 -2.09 -38.12
C SER A 88 12.41 -3.62 -38.14
N VAL A 89 11.88 -4.35 -39.12
CA VAL A 89 12.51 -4.58 -40.43
C VAL A 89 11.40 -4.97 -41.41
N THR A 90 11.12 -4.12 -42.39
CA THR A 90 10.59 -4.57 -43.68
C THR A 90 11.39 -3.87 -44.77
N SER A 91 12.65 -4.26 -44.91
CA SER A 91 13.34 -4.12 -46.19
C SER A 91 13.06 -5.39 -46.97
N GLU A 92 12.21 -5.29 -47.99
CA GLU A 92 12.08 -6.31 -49.04
C GLU A 92 13.46 -6.72 -49.57
N PRO A 93 13.61 -7.99 -49.94
CA PRO A 93 13.88 -8.21 -51.35
C PRO A 93 13.01 -9.28 -51.99
N LYS A 94 12.95 -9.14 -53.32
CA LYS A 94 12.18 -9.84 -54.34
C LYS A 94 12.82 -11.17 -54.79
N ILE A 95 11.97 -12.05 -55.35
CA ILE A 95 12.22 -13.09 -56.40
C ILE A 95 12.95 -14.37 -55.87
N ASP A 96 12.53 -15.63 -56.10
CA ASP A 96 12.04 -16.33 -57.31
C ASP A 96 10.93 -17.37 -57.05
N GLU A 97 10.00 -17.47 -58.00
CA GLU A 97 9.21 -18.67 -58.30
C GLU A 97 10.10 -19.68 -59.04
N ASP A 98 10.20 -20.92 -58.57
CA ASP A 98 10.23 -22.17 -59.37
C ASP A 98 10.96 -23.33 -58.68
N ALA A 99 10.35 -24.52 -58.80
CA ALA A 99 10.94 -25.85 -58.74
C ALA A 99 11.55 -26.37 -57.43
N PHE A 100 10.85 -27.29 -56.77
CA PHE A 100 11.29 -28.70 -56.77
C PHE A 100 10.14 -29.64 -56.35
N GLU A 101 9.73 -30.47 -57.30
CA GLU A 101 8.87 -31.64 -57.08
C GLU A 101 9.59 -32.72 -56.26
N ALA A 102 8.79 -33.48 -55.52
CA ALA A 102 8.71 -34.96 -55.57
C ALA A 102 8.92 -35.71 -54.24
N ARG A 103 8.03 -36.71 -54.10
CA ARG A 103 7.92 -37.83 -53.15
C ARG A 103 7.35 -37.47 -51.77
N GLY A 104 6.15 -37.87 -51.38
CA GLY A 104 5.25 -38.93 -51.87
C GLY A 104 5.04 -39.98 -50.77
N ALA A 105 3.80 -40.48 -50.68
CA ALA A 105 3.17 -41.40 -49.72
C ALA A 105 2.49 -40.70 -48.53
N GLU A 106 1.20 -40.34 -48.59
CA GLU A 106 0.00 -41.22 -48.57
C GLU A 106 -0.04 -42.11 -47.31
N GLN A 107 -1.08 -42.15 -46.48
CA GLN A 107 -2.50 -42.03 -46.80
C GLN A 107 -3.37 -41.79 -45.55
N GLU A 108 -4.44 -40.99 -45.74
CA GLU A 108 -5.85 -41.18 -45.33
C GLU A 108 -6.19 -41.38 -43.85
N GLY A 109 -7.18 -40.72 -43.27
CA GLY A 109 -8.43 -40.09 -43.74
C GLY A 109 -9.37 -40.10 -42.50
N THR A 110 -10.42 -39.30 -42.34
CA THR A 110 -11.31 -38.55 -43.22
C THR A 110 -12.17 -37.60 -42.36
N ALA A 111 -12.48 -36.43 -42.91
CA ALA A 111 -13.75 -35.67 -42.94
C ALA A 111 -14.81 -35.91 -41.82
N GLN A 112 -15.59 -34.93 -41.33
CA GLN A 112 -16.15 -33.76 -42.01
C GLN A 112 -16.83 -32.79 -41.01
N GLU A 113 -17.04 -31.55 -41.50
CA GLU A 113 -17.90 -30.44 -41.07
C GLU A 113 -18.94 -30.63 -39.95
N ILE A 114 -19.12 -29.60 -39.13
CA ILE A 114 -20.35 -28.77 -39.05
C ILE A 114 -20.02 -27.48 -38.28
N ALA A 115 -20.51 -26.36 -38.82
CA ALA A 115 -20.53 -25.04 -38.19
C ALA A 115 -21.28 -25.06 -36.86
N ASP A 116 -20.80 -24.35 -35.84
CA ASP A 116 -21.71 -23.69 -34.91
C ASP A 116 -21.08 -22.48 -34.22
N GLU A 117 -21.90 -21.45 -34.16
CA GLU A 117 -21.73 -20.19 -33.48
C GLU A 117 -21.70 -20.43 -31.96
N HIS A 118 -20.65 -19.97 -31.27
CA HIS A 118 -20.72 -19.84 -29.81
C HIS A 118 -20.10 -18.54 -29.32
N VAL A 119 -21.01 -17.57 -29.21
CA VAL A 119 -21.04 -16.50 -28.21
C VAL A 119 -20.50 -17.01 -26.88
N ILE A 120 -19.47 -16.39 -26.33
CA ILE A 120 -19.13 -16.52 -24.90
C ILE A 120 -19.15 -15.12 -24.28
N GLU A 121 -20.37 -14.82 -23.84
CA GLU A 121 -20.75 -14.23 -22.56
C GLU A 121 -19.73 -13.33 -21.84
N ARG A 122 -20.12 -12.05 -21.82
CA ARG A 122 -19.87 -11.08 -20.76
C ARG A 122 -20.25 -11.68 -19.40
N SER A 123 -19.27 -12.14 -18.63
CA SER A 123 -19.45 -12.44 -17.21
C SER A 123 -19.41 -11.12 -16.41
N GLU A 124 -20.60 -10.67 -16.01
CA GLU A 124 -20.79 -9.57 -15.06
C GLU A 124 -20.46 -10.07 -13.65
N ASP A 125 -19.19 -10.00 -13.25
CA ASP A 125 -18.80 -10.09 -11.84
C ASP A 125 -19.04 -8.73 -11.17
N ILE A 126 -20.30 -8.48 -10.78
CA ILE A 126 -20.67 -7.39 -9.88
C ILE A 126 -20.33 -7.83 -8.45
N ASP A 127 -19.07 -7.58 -8.04
CA ASP A 127 -18.70 -7.63 -6.63
C ASP A 127 -19.07 -6.29 -5.97
N VAL A 128 -20.17 -6.33 -5.23
CA VAL A 128 -20.61 -5.25 -4.33
C VAL A 128 -19.66 -5.21 -3.11
N GLU A 129 -18.54 -4.49 -3.22
CA GLU A 129 -17.70 -4.17 -2.07
C GLU A 129 -18.40 -3.11 -1.20
N PHE A 130 -19.16 -3.56 -0.21
CA PHE A 130 -19.62 -2.73 0.90
C PHE A 130 -18.41 -2.37 1.78
N CYS A 131 -17.90 -1.14 1.62
CA CYS A 131 -16.87 -0.59 2.49
C CYS A 131 -17.53 0.28 3.57
N GLU A 132 -17.78 -0.28 4.74
CA GLU A 132 -17.94 0.53 5.94
C GLU A 132 -16.56 0.95 6.45
N ASP A 133 -16.33 2.27 6.40
CA ASP A 133 -15.19 2.98 6.94
C ASP A 133 -15.10 2.73 8.46
N ILE A 134 -14.29 1.76 8.90
CA ILE A 134 -13.83 1.71 10.29
C ILE A 134 -12.65 2.67 10.42
N GLU A 135 -12.91 3.84 10.98
CA GLU A 135 -11.89 4.75 11.49
C GLU A 135 -11.01 4.01 12.50
N SER A 136 -9.81 3.63 12.06
CA SER A 136 -8.81 2.98 12.88
C SER A 136 -8.38 3.90 14.03
N ALA A 137 -8.80 3.55 15.25
CA ALA A 137 -8.11 3.98 16.46
C ALA A 137 -6.66 3.44 16.42
N ASP A 138 -5.69 4.33 16.68
CA ASP A 138 -4.27 4.04 16.75
C ASP A 138 -3.97 2.91 17.76
N ILE A 139 -3.59 1.72 17.30
CA ILE A 139 -2.94 0.72 18.16
C ILE A 139 -1.45 1.05 18.20
N ARG A 140 -0.99 1.61 19.33
CA ARG A 140 0.43 1.58 19.70
C ARG A 140 0.69 0.23 20.36
N ILE A 141 1.53 -0.59 19.74
CA ILE A 141 2.09 -1.77 20.40
C ILE A 141 3.43 -1.32 20.97
N ASP A 142 3.44 -1.04 22.27
CA ASP A 142 4.67 -0.95 23.03
C ASP A 142 5.23 -2.38 23.14
N ASN A 143 6.42 -2.59 22.56
CA ASN A 143 7.19 -3.81 22.72
C ASN A 143 7.98 -3.66 24.00
N ASP A 144 7.59 -4.38 25.06
CA ASP A 144 8.45 -4.81 26.15
C ASP A 144 7.63 -5.78 27.02
N ASP A 145 7.84 -7.08 26.82
CA ASP A 145 8.08 -8.08 27.87
C ASP A 145 7.84 -9.52 27.39
N LEU A 146 8.95 -10.28 27.39
CA LEU A 146 9.14 -11.72 27.68
C LEU A 146 8.20 -12.72 26.99
N SER A 147 8.70 -13.52 26.04
CA SER A 147 9.42 -14.80 26.26
C SER A 147 8.61 -15.89 26.98
N GLU A 148 8.59 -17.06 26.33
CA GLU A 148 8.18 -18.40 26.78
C GLU A 148 6.84 -18.96 26.24
N ASN A 149 6.97 -20.16 25.67
CA ASN A 149 5.96 -21.12 25.20
C ASN A 149 5.25 -20.90 23.86
N ILE A 150 6.00 -21.21 22.80
CA ILE A 150 5.51 -21.54 21.45
C ILE A 150 5.13 -23.03 21.43
N GLU A 151 3.96 -23.42 21.92
CA GLU A 151 3.36 -24.73 21.52
C GLU A 151 1.84 -24.86 21.75
N GLN A 152 1.12 -23.79 22.08
CA GLN A 152 -0.34 -23.85 22.27
C GLN A 152 -1.04 -22.65 21.64
N LYS A 153 -1.00 -22.54 20.31
CA LYS A 153 -1.86 -21.61 19.53
C LYS A 153 -2.40 -22.26 18.25
N LYS A 154 -2.82 -23.53 18.32
CA LYS A 154 -3.64 -24.14 17.26
C LYS A 154 -5.15 -24.12 17.55
N ASP A 155 -5.57 -23.84 18.78
CA ASP A 155 -6.98 -23.92 19.20
C ASP A 155 -7.58 -22.57 19.65
N VAL A 156 -7.24 -21.47 18.98
CA VAL A 156 -7.95 -20.18 19.14
C VAL A 156 -8.86 -19.86 17.93
N PHE A 157 -8.77 -20.63 16.84
CA PHE A 157 -9.54 -20.39 15.60
C PHE A 157 -10.71 -21.36 15.39
N ALA A 158 -11.24 -21.92 16.47
CA ALA A 158 -12.29 -22.93 16.41
C ALA A 158 -13.58 -22.51 17.11
N PHE A 159 -14.06 -21.27 17.00
CA PHE A 159 -15.44 -20.94 17.40
C PHE A 159 -16.04 -19.79 16.59
N VAL A 160 -17.36 -19.81 16.47
CA VAL A 160 -18.28 -19.00 15.66
C VAL A 160 -18.44 -19.50 14.21
N LYS A 161 -19.23 -20.56 14.11
CA LYS A 161 -19.91 -20.97 12.88
C LYS A 161 -21.32 -20.38 12.89
N ASP A 162 -21.40 -19.04 12.94
CA ASP A 162 -22.65 -18.32 12.68
C ASP A 162 -22.65 -17.85 11.23
N LYS A 163 -23.72 -18.19 10.51
CA LYS A 163 -24.01 -17.63 9.19
C LYS A 163 -24.43 -16.17 9.39
N GLU A 164 -23.49 -15.26 9.56
CA GLU A 164 -23.60 -13.80 9.35
C GLU A 164 -22.30 -13.16 9.87
N ASN A 165 -21.64 -12.35 9.04
CA ASN A 165 -20.31 -11.75 9.23
C ASN A 165 -19.11 -12.71 9.15
N LYS A 166 -18.75 -13.15 7.93
CA LYS A 166 -17.38 -13.60 7.66
C LYS A 166 -16.42 -12.43 7.98
N ILE A 167 -15.63 -12.57 9.04
CA ILE A 167 -14.51 -11.67 9.30
C ILE A 167 -13.62 -11.69 8.05
N PRO A 168 -13.38 -10.54 7.39
CA PRO A 168 -12.57 -10.52 6.18
C PRO A 168 -11.15 -11.00 6.53
N VAL A 169 -10.69 -12.03 5.82
CA VAL A 169 -9.32 -12.54 5.97
C VAL A 169 -8.35 -11.44 5.58
N GLY A 170 -7.44 -11.10 6.49
CA GLY A 170 -6.50 -10.00 6.31
C GLY A 170 -5.47 -10.24 5.21
N PHE A 171 -4.88 -9.18 4.69
CA PHE A 171 -3.87 -9.22 3.62
C PHE A 171 -2.66 -10.07 4.00
N GLU A 172 -2.18 -9.95 5.23
CA GLU A 172 -1.03 -10.72 5.71
C GLU A 172 -1.32 -12.23 5.77
N VAL A 173 -2.54 -12.61 6.17
CA VAL A 173 -2.97 -14.01 6.16
C VAL A 173 -3.08 -14.51 4.72
N LYS A 174 -3.71 -13.74 3.83
CA LYS A 174 -3.79 -14.06 2.40
C LYS A 174 -2.41 -14.20 1.75
N LEU A 175 -1.46 -13.35 2.11
CA LEU A 175 -0.10 -13.38 1.57
C LEU A 175 0.67 -14.60 2.05
N ARG A 176 0.52 -14.99 3.33
CA ARG A 176 1.12 -16.20 3.90
C ARG A 176 0.58 -17.48 3.27
N GLU A 177 -0.72 -17.51 2.99
CA GLU A 177 -1.42 -18.64 2.35
C GLU A 177 -1.28 -18.65 0.83
N ALA A 178 -0.74 -17.58 0.23
CA ALA A 178 -0.56 -17.49 -1.22
C ALA A 178 0.51 -18.46 -1.72
N GLU A 179 0.44 -18.76 -3.02
CA GLU A 179 1.44 -19.53 -3.74
C GLU A 179 2.82 -18.86 -3.69
N ASN A 180 3.88 -19.67 -3.73
CA ASN A 180 5.27 -19.19 -3.66
C ASN A 180 5.57 -18.14 -4.74
N ASP A 181 5.01 -18.29 -5.94
CA ASP A 181 5.16 -17.32 -7.03
C ASP A 181 4.56 -15.95 -6.67
N VAL A 182 3.42 -15.92 -5.99
CA VAL A 182 2.78 -14.67 -5.55
C VAL A 182 3.62 -13.99 -4.47
N LYS A 183 4.18 -14.77 -3.53
CA LYS A 183 5.10 -14.26 -2.51
C LYS A 183 6.38 -13.70 -3.12
N ALA A 184 6.99 -14.42 -4.06
CA ALA A 184 8.20 -13.98 -4.77
C ALA A 184 7.94 -12.69 -5.56
N ASN A 185 6.87 -12.64 -6.34
CA ASN A 185 6.47 -11.45 -7.08
C ASN A 185 6.23 -10.25 -6.15
N TYR A 186 5.59 -10.48 -5.00
CA TYR A 186 5.38 -9.46 -3.98
C TYR A 186 6.71 -8.91 -3.44
N CYS A 187 7.62 -9.79 -3.01
CA CYS A 187 8.94 -9.43 -2.50
C CYS A 187 9.74 -8.61 -3.52
N ASP A 188 9.74 -9.03 -4.78
CA ASP A 188 10.46 -8.33 -5.85
C ASP A 188 9.97 -6.90 -6.05
N ILE A 189 8.66 -6.69 -6.03
CA ILE A 189 8.07 -5.36 -6.20
C ILE A 189 8.33 -4.51 -4.96
N VAL A 190 8.20 -5.08 -3.76
CA VAL A 190 8.45 -4.37 -2.49
C VAL A 190 9.91 -3.97 -2.35
N ASN A 191 10.86 -4.84 -2.65
CA ASN A 191 12.29 -4.55 -2.58
C ASN A 191 12.65 -3.39 -3.54
N HIS A 192 12.10 -3.41 -4.75
CA HIS A 192 12.26 -2.30 -5.70
C HIS A 192 11.64 -1.00 -5.17
N ALA A 193 10.44 -1.06 -4.61
CA ALA A 193 9.79 0.12 -4.02
C ALA A 193 10.60 0.69 -2.86
N MET A 194 11.08 -0.16 -1.94
CA MET A 194 11.88 0.23 -0.77
C MET A 194 13.25 0.80 -1.12
N SER A 195 13.70 0.68 -2.38
CA SER A 195 14.89 1.39 -2.86
C SER A 195 14.72 2.91 -2.85
N TYR A 196 13.48 3.42 -2.93
CA TYR A 196 13.21 4.86 -2.97
C TYR A 196 13.33 5.52 -1.60
N LYS A 197 14.03 6.66 -1.54
CA LYS A 197 14.15 7.43 -0.29
C LYS A 197 12.79 7.97 0.12
N LYS A 198 12.53 8.00 1.44
CA LYS A 198 11.29 8.51 2.07
C LYS A 198 10.03 7.66 1.84
N LEU A 199 10.12 6.54 1.12
CA LEU A 199 9.02 5.59 1.04
C LEU A 199 8.82 4.89 2.39
N LYS A 200 7.56 4.73 2.81
CA LYS A 200 7.17 3.93 3.98
C LYS A 200 6.01 3.01 3.61
N LEU A 201 6.19 1.72 3.86
CA LEU A 201 5.09 0.76 3.78
C LEU A 201 4.30 0.76 5.09
N ARG A 202 2.97 0.61 4.96
CA ARG A 202 2.06 0.44 6.08
C ARG A 202 1.09 -0.69 5.78
N LYS A 203 1.07 -1.68 6.65
CA LYS A 203 0.08 -2.77 6.61
C LYS A 203 -1.26 -2.25 7.14
N SER A 204 -2.33 -2.62 6.45
CA SER A 204 -3.73 -2.43 6.85
C SER A 204 -4.43 -3.77 6.77
N ALA A 205 -5.58 -3.92 7.42
CA ALA A 205 -6.32 -5.18 7.46
C ALA A 205 -6.43 -5.87 6.09
N ASN A 206 -6.83 -5.17 5.03
CA ASN A 206 -7.08 -5.75 3.71
C ASN A 206 -6.04 -5.40 2.63
N SER A 207 -5.00 -4.64 2.96
CA SER A 207 -4.04 -4.16 1.95
C SER A 207 -2.74 -3.66 2.58
N GLU A 208 -1.65 -3.72 1.83
CA GLU A 208 -0.40 -3.03 2.18
C GLU A 208 -0.23 -1.78 1.31
N LYS A 209 0.04 -0.63 1.94
CA LYS A 209 0.02 0.69 1.28
C LYS A 209 1.39 1.36 1.34
N GLY A 210 1.86 1.88 0.21
CA GLY A 210 3.09 2.65 0.11
C GLY A 210 2.83 4.15 0.20
N TYR A 211 3.50 4.82 1.15
CA TYR A 211 3.36 6.26 1.37
C TYR A 211 4.67 7.00 1.17
N CYS A 212 4.59 8.19 0.58
CA CYS A 212 5.62 9.22 0.69
C CYS A 212 5.05 10.41 1.47
N GLY A 213 5.54 10.60 2.70
CA GLY A 213 4.97 11.58 3.63
C GLY A 213 3.51 11.29 3.97
N SER A 214 2.60 12.07 3.39
CA SER A 214 1.14 11.94 3.54
C SER A 214 0.44 11.38 2.30
N ASN A 215 1.17 11.15 1.21
CA ASN A 215 0.62 10.77 -0.09
C ASN A 215 0.66 9.27 -0.27
N LEU A 216 -0.48 8.71 -0.68
CA LEU A 216 -0.57 7.31 -1.08
C LEU A 216 -0.02 7.17 -2.50
N LEU A 217 1.01 6.35 -2.67
CA LEU A 217 1.68 6.13 -3.95
C LEU A 217 1.13 4.90 -4.66
N PHE A 218 1.02 3.81 -3.92
CA PHE A 218 0.49 2.56 -4.42
C PHE A 218 -0.12 1.74 -3.28
N MET A 219 -0.95 0.76 -3.63
CA MET A 219 -1.46 -0.24 -2.70
C MET A 219 -1.42 -1.64 -3.30
N PHE A 220 -1.07 -2.62 -2.47
CA PHE A 220 -1.14 -4.04 -2.76
C PHE A 220 -2.43 -4.62 -2.21
N LYS A 221 -3.11 -5.43 -3.03
CA LYS A 221 -4.23 -6.26 -2.60
C LYS A 221 -4.10 -7.65 -3.22
N ILE A 222 -4.54 -8.66 -2.49
CA ILE A 222 -4.71 -10.02 -3.01
C ILE A 222 -6.22 -10.25 -3.22
N HIS A 223 -6.59 -10.48 -4.47
CA HIS A 223 -7.95 -10.85 -4.86
C HIS A 223 -7.91 -12.26 -5.47
N GLY A 224 -8.60 -13.21 -4.84
CA GLY A 224 -8.50 -14.62 -5.18
C GLY A 224 -7.05 -15.12 -5.03
N LYS A 225 -6.47 -15.58 -6.14
CA LYS A 225 -5.09 -16.12 -6.20
C LYS A 225 -4.07 -15.15 -6.78
N SER A 226 -4.46 -13.92 -7.12
CA SER A 226 -3.57 -12.98 -7.82
C SER A 226 -3.26 -11.75 -6.97
N LEU A 227 -2.02 -11.28 -7.06
CA LEU A 227 -1.60 -9.99 -6.55
C LEU A 227 -2.05 -8.89 -7.53
N ARG A 228 -2.69 -7.85 -7.01
CA ARG A 228 -3.04 -6.63 -7.75
C ARG A 228 -2.35 -5.44 -7.10
N VAL A 229 -1.84 -4.55 -7.93
CA VAL A 229 -1.19 -3.31 -7.49
C VAL A 229 -1.95 -2.14 -8.09
N TYR A 230 -2.30 -1.17 -7.25
CA TYR A 230 -2.95 0.06 -7.66
C TYR A 230 -1.99 1.23 -7.49
N TYR A 231 -1.98 2.18 -8.42
CA TYR A 231 -1.00 3.26 -8.51
C TYR A 231 -1.67 4.63 -8.55
N ALA A 232 -1.04 5.62 -7.91
CA ALA A 232 -1.41 7.03 -7.97
C ALA A 232 -0.94 7.67 -9.30
N LEU A 233 -1.44 7.15 -10.41
CA LEU A 233 -1.19 7.61 -11.78
C LEU A 233 -2.52 7.94 -12.45
N ARG A 234 -2.48 8.56 -13.63
CA ARG A 234 -3.67 8.80 -14.46
C ARG A 234 -3.84 7.64 -15.42
N PHE A 235 -5.06 7.15 -15.55
CA PHE A 235 -5.35 6.04 -16.47
C PHE A 235 -5.19 6.45 -17.94
N ALA A 236 -5.60 7.67 -18.29
CA ALA A 236 -5.48 8.24 -19.64
C ALA A 236 -4.06 8.19 -20.21
N ASP A 237 -3.04 8.27 -19.35
CA ASP A 237 -1.62 8.22 -19.76
C ASP A 237 -1.21 6.83 -20.32
N TYR A 238 -2.00 5.79 -20.06
CA TYR A 238 -1.67 4.40 -20.37
C TYR A 238 -2.68 3.71 -21.28
N GLU A 239 -3.80 4.37 -21.66
CA GLU A 239 -4.88 3.79 -22.46
C GLU A 239 -4.41 3.22 -23.81
N HIS A 240 -3.43 3.85 -24.44
CA HIS A 240 -2.88 3.44 -25.74
C HIS A 240 -1.54 2.71 -25.65
N THR A 241 -1.12 2.33 -24.44
CA THR A 241 0.11 1.56 -24.23
C THR A 241 -0.15 0.07 -24.35
N THR A 242 0.89 -0.71 -24.66
CA THR A 242 0.82 -2.20 -24.67
C THR A 242 0.63 -2.80 -23.24
N MET A 243 0.48 -1.97 -22.21
CA MET A 243 0.34 -2.44 -20.83
C MET A 243 -1.11 -2.81 -20.50
N PRO A 244 -1.36 -3.99 -19.89
CA PRO A 244 -2.69 -4.42 -19.49
C PRO A 244 -3.09 -3.76 -18.16
N VAL A 245 -3.29 -2.45 -18.17
CA VAL A 245 -3.78 -1.69 -17.02
C VAL A 245 -5.29 -1.52 -17.07
N SER A 246 -5.94 -1.44 -15.92
CA SER A 246 -7.38 -1.22 -15.80
C SER A 246 -7.66 0.06 -15.01
N ASN A 247 -8.79 0.71 -15.33
CA ASN A 247 -9.26 1.90 -14.63
C ASN A 247 -10.19 1.51 -13.48
N GLU A 248 -9.82 1.88 -12.26
CA GLU A 248 -10.59 1.64 -11.03
C GLU A 248 -11.04 2.96 -10.38
N SER A 249 -10.93 4.10 -11.09
CA SER A 249 -11.35 5.42 -10.59
C SER A 249 -12.85 5.53 -10.28
N GLY A 250 -13.66 4.56 -10.70
CA GLY A 250 -15.11 4.53 -10.42
C GLY A 250 -15.46 4.20 -8.96
N LYS A 251 -14.50 3.73 -8.16
CA LYS A 251 -14.73 3.32 -6.77
C LYS A 251 -14.01 4.27 -5.81
N LYS A 252 -14.75 4.79 -4.82
CA LYS A 252 -14.25 5.71 -3.77
C LYS A 252 -12.96 5.22 -3.09
N SER A 253 -12.83 3.91 -2.90
CA SER A 253 -11.65 3.27 -2.29
C SER A 253 -10.36 3.43 -3.11
N TYR A 254 -10.49 3.65 -4.43
CA TYR A 254 -9.38 3.74 -5.39
C TYR A 254 -9.25 5.12 -6.05
N ASP A 255 -10.01 6.14 -5.61
CA ASP A 255 -9.90 7.52 -6.14
C ASP A 255 -8.46 8.03 -6.15
N LYS A 256 -7.69 7.70 -5.09
CA LYS A 256 -6.29 8.11 -4.94
C LYS A 256 -5.31 7.29 -5.78
N THR A 257 -5.72 6.10 -6.21
CA THR A 257 -4.89 5.13 -6.94
C THR A 257 -5.72 4.45 -8.04
N PRO A 258 -6.11 5.18 -9.10
CA PRO A 258 -7.10 4.69 -10.05
C PRO A 258 -6.53 3.67 -11.05
N VAL A 259 -5.21 3.61 -11.25
CA VAL A 259 -4.59 2.68 -12.21
C VAL A 259 -4.30 1.36 -11.52
N MET A 260 -4.84 0.26 -12.05
CA MET A 260 -4.62 -1.10 -11.51
C MET A 260 -3.86 -1.98 -12.50
N LEU A 261 -2.88 -2.73 -11.99
CA LEU A 261 -2.17 -3.78 -12.73
C LEU A 261 -2.30 -5.12 -12.00
N LYS A 262 -2.76 -6.14 -12.73
CA LYS A 262 -2.75 -7.54 -12.26
C LYS A 262 -1.36 -8.14 -12.46
N ILE A 263 -0.83 -8.78 -11.42
CA ILE A 263 0.45 -9.48 -11.44
C ILE A 263 0.20 -10.97 -11.66
N THR A 264 0.69 -11.49 -12.77
CA THR A 264 0.59 -12.90 -13.16
C THR A 264 1.93 -13.57 -13.37
N GLY A 265 3.00 -12.81 -13.66
CA GLY A 265 4.32 -13.37 -13.93
C GLY A 265 5.43 -12.32 -14.11
N PRO A 266 6.60 -12.71 -14.62
CA PRO A 266 7.81 -11.87 -14.60
C PRO A 266 7.66 -10.58 -15.41
N LEU A 267 6.99 -10.62 -16.57
CA LEU A 267 6.72 -9.42 -17.37
C LEU A 267 5.83 -8.42 -16.62
N SER A 268 4.83 -8.91 -15.88
CA SER A 268 3.96 -8.05 -15.07
C SER A 268 4.70 -7.44 -13.87
N VAL A 269 5.67 -8.16 -13.28
CA VAL A 269 6.56 -7.62 -12.25
C VAL A 269 7.44 -6.50 -12.80
N LYS A 270 8.04 -6.69 -13.98
CA LYS A 270 8.82 -5.63 -14.65
C LYS A 270 7.97 -4.39 -14.89
N ARG A 271 6.75 -4.57 -15.41
CA ARG A 271 5.78 -3.48 -15.62
C ARG A 271 5.38 -2.81 -14.31
N ALA A 272 5.17 -3.57 -13.24
CA ALA A 272 4.87 -3.02 -11.91
C ALA A 272 6.00 -2.13 -11.39
N LYS A 273 7.25 -2.59 -11.51
CA LYS A 273 8.44 -1.80 -11.15
C LYS A 273 8.52 -0.49 -11.96
N MET A 274 8.20 -0.53 -13.26
CA MET A 274 8.15 0.66 -14.11
C MET A 274 7.07 1.65 -13.66
N LEU A 275 5.86 1.19 -13.31
CA LEU A 275 4.81 2.05 -12.80
C LEU A 275 5.19 2.68 -11.45
N ILE A 276 5.89 1.95 -10.58
CA ILE A 276 6.45 2.52 -9.34
C ILE A 276 7.47 3.61 -9.66
N ASP A 277 8.33 3.41 -10.67
CA ASP A 277 9.29 4.42 -11.10
C ASP A 277 8.59 5.69 -11.60
N ASP A 278 7.51 5.54 -12.36
CA ASP A 278 6.76 6.67 -12.89
C ASP A 278 5.97 7.41 -11.79
N VAL A 279 5.44 6.68 -10.80
CA VAL A 279 4.92 7.29 -9.56
C VAL A 279 6.03 8.03 -8.81
N ALA A 280 7.20 7.43 -8.64
CA ALA A 280 8.32 8.04 -7.93
C ALA A 280 8.79 9.34 -8.60
N LYS A 281 8.86 9.37 -9.94
CA LYS A 281 9.15 10.59 -10.73
C LYS A 281 8.12 11.68 -10.46
N ARG A 282 6.83 11.35 -10.46
CA ARG A 282 5.75 12.30 -10.15
C ARG A 282 5.92 12.97 -8.79
N PHE A 283 6.36 12.22 -7.78
CA PHE A 283 6.60 12.73 -6.43
C PHE A 283 8.04 13.24 -6.20
N ALA A 284 8.82 13.42 -7.27
CA ALA A 284 10.21 13.87 -7.24
C ALA A 284 11.07 13.10 -6.21
N MET A 285 10.92 11.78 -6.20
CA MET A 285 11.63 10.91 -5.25
C MET A 285 13.01 10.55 -5.77
N GLU A 286 13.99 10.57 -4.88
CA GLU A 286 15.33 10.08 -5.18
C GLU A 286 15.39 8.56 -5.02
N LYS A 287 15.90 7.88 -6.03
CA LYS A 287 16.20 6.45 -5.95
C LYS A 287 17.46 6.24 -5.10
N GLY A 288 17.34 5.38 -4.09
CA GLY A 288 18.47 4.91 -3.28
C GLY A 288 19.10 3.67 -3.87
N LYS A 289 20.03 3.06 -3.12
CA LYS A 289 20.56 1.73 -3.46
C LYS A 289 19.47 0.69 -3.19
N GLU A 290 19.27 -0.21 -4.14
CA GLU A 290 18.40 -1.36 -3.94
C GLU A 290 18.94 -2.21 -2.79
N LYS A 291 18.04 -2.60 -1.90
CA LYS A 291 18.33 -3.45 -0.76
C LYS A 291 17.27 -4.53 -0.73
N THR A 292 17.69 -5.77 -0.56
CA THR A 292 16.77 -6.86 -0.24
C THR A 292 16.31 -6.62 1.21
N VAL A 293 15.05 -6.24 1.37
CA VAL A 293 14.44 -6.01 2.68
C VAL A 293 13.61 -7.21 3.11
N ILE A 294 12.99 -7.90 2.15
CA ILE A 294 12.09 -9.03 2.40
C ILE A 294 12.40 -10.14 1.40
N THR A 295 12.43 -11.39 1.88
CA THR A 295 12.52 -12.59 1.05
C THR A 295 11.24 -13.43 1.15
N ALA A 296 10.95 -14.24 0.12
CA ALA A 296 9.71 -15.04 0.09
C ALA A 296 9.67 -16.15 1.15
N GLU A 297 10.84 -16.59 1.63
CA GLU A 297 10.99 -17.60 2.69
C GLU A 297 10.59 -17.06 4.07
N GLU A 298 10.64 -15.74 4.26
CA GLU A 298 10.31 -15.05 5.52
C GLU A 298 8.81 -14.72 5.64
N ILE A 299 7.98 -15.07 4.63
CA ILE A 299 6.54 -14.75 4.53
C ILE A 299 5.65 -15.96 4.84
#